data_AF-A0A1A2FSE1-F1
#
_entry.id   AF-A0A1A2FSE1-F1
#
_cell.length_a   1.000
_cell.length_b   1.000
_cell.length_c   1.000
_cell.angle_alpha   90.00
_cell.angle_beta   90.00
_cell.angle_gamma   90.00
#
_symmetry.space_group_name_H-M   'P 1'
#
loop_
_entity.id
_entity.type
_entity.pdbx_description
1 polymer ?
#
loop_
_entity_poly.entity_id
_entity_poly.type
_entity_poly.pdbx_seq_one_letter_code
_entity_poly.pdbx_strand_id
1 'polypeptide(L)'
;MDVGAIGEAGQYVSGEHLHLPHYELTEPENDSVRVLGRQRVDPNRPHPFTSEGNTEFNALIWMPPAGEPAGDIVLVDSTNFTTLFGGTDSLKNFWRNLATMK
;
A
#
# COMPACT_ATOMS: atom_id res chain seq x y z
N MET A 1 -21.87 21.03 6.09
CA MET A 1 -21.83 20.43 4.75
C MET A 1 -21.37 19.02 4.96
N ASP A 2 -22.31 18.12 4.73
CA ASP A 2 -22.21 16.69 4.94
C ASP A 2 -22.00 16.07 3.56
N VAL A 3 -21.01 15.17 3.44
CA VAL A 3 -20.88 14.27 2.30
C VAL A 3 -20.71 12.89 2.91
N GLY A 4 -21.83 12.16 2.94
CA GLY A 4 -21.99 10.92 3.67
C GLY A 4 -21.27 9.72 3.07
N ALA A 5 -20.84 8.86 3.99
CA ALA A 5 -20.96 7.40 4.01
C ALA A 5 -20.67 6.61 2.71
N ILE A 6 -19.56 5.87 2.76
CA ILE A 6 -19.47 4.53 2.17
C ILE A 6 -18.91 3.57 3.23
N GLY A 7 -19.68 2.53 3.55
CA GLY A 7 -19.20 1.25 4.07
C GLY A 7 -18.92 1.15 5.58
N GLU A 8 -19.62 0.24 6.23
CA GLU A 8 -19.60 -0.04 7.66
C GLU A 8 -18.20 -0.31 8.21
N ALA A 9 -17.89 0.31 9.35
CA ALA A 9 -16.71 0.06 10.15
C ALA A 9 -16.79 -1.35 10.76
N GLY A 10 -16.41 -2.35 9.97
CA GLY A 10 -16.00 -3.66 10.44
C GLY A 10 -14.82 -3.50 11.40
N GLN A 11 -15.02 -4.02 12.61
CA GLN A 11 -14.12 -4.02 13.75
C GLN A 11 -12.64 -4.25 13.39
N TYR A 12 -11.77 -3.27 13.67
CA TYR A 12 -10.31 -3.48 13.71
C TYR A 12 -9.78 -3.16 15.10
N VAL A 13 -9.97 -4.06 16.06
CA VAL A 13 -9.07 -4.16 17.21
C VAL A 13 -8.92 -5.63 17.62
N SER A 14 -7.72 -6.19 17.47
CA SER A 14 -7.24 -7.33 18.27
C SER A 14 -5.74 -7.59 18.05
N GLY A 15 -4.93 -7.37 19.09
CA GLY A 15 -3.77 -8.22 19.41
C GLY A 15 -2.47 -8.14 18.60
N GLU A 16 -1.48 -7.47 19.18
CA GLU A 16 -0.04 -7.82 19.18
C GLU A 16 0.89 -7.58 17.97
N HIS A 17 0.53 -6.96 16.84
CA HIS A 17 1.55 -6.45 15.90
C HIS A 17 1.10 -5.20 15.12
N LEU A 18 2.06 -4.29 14.83
CA LEU A 18 1.90 -3.25 13.80
C LEU A 18 1.78 -3.95 12.44
N HIS A 19 0.56 -4.18 11.97
CA HIS A 19 0.34 -4.66 10.61
C HIS A 19 0.69 -3.50 9.67
N LEU A 20 1.54 -3.79 8.69
CA LEU A 20 1.65 -2.88 7.55
C LEU A 20 0.32 -2.94 6.81
N PRO A 21 -0.24 -1.83 6.33
CA PRO A 21 -1.43 -1.88 5.50
C PRO A 21 -1.11 -2.72 4.25
N HIS A 22 -1.91 -3.76 4.04
CA HIS A 22 -1.70 -4.72 2.94
C HIS A 22 -2.24 -4.24 1.58
N TYR A 23 -2.78 -3.03 1.51
CA TYR A 23 -3.41 -2.38 0.34
C TYR A 23 -4.08 -3.36 -0.65
N GLU A 24 -4.86 -4.30 -0.12
CA GLU A 24 -5.57 -5.26 -0.95
C GLU A 24 -6.57 -4.52 -1.84
N LEU A 25 -6.58 -4.85 -3.14
CA LEU A 25 -7.53 -4.24 -4.05
C LEU A 25 -8.88 -4.95 -3.90
N THR A 26 -9.96 -4.18 -3.79
CA THR A 26 -11.32 -4.73 -3.73
C THR A 26 -11.83 -5.21 -5.09
N GLU A 27 -11.15 -4.81 -6.16
CA GLU A 27 -11.38 -5.23 -7.54
C GLU A 27 -10.04 -5.53 -8.23
N PRO A 28 -9.99 -6.32 -9.31
CA PRO A 28 -8.78 -6.52 -10.08
C PRO A 28 -8.17 -5.21 -10.60
N GLU A 29 -6.85 -5.21 -10.81
CA GLU A 29 -6.15 -4.09 -11.46
C GLU A 29 -6.83 -3.69 -12.77
N ASN A 30 -6.98 -2.38 -12.99
CA ASN A 30 -7.65 -1.82 -14.17
C ASN A 30 -7.01 -0.47 -14.54
N ASP A 31 -7.51 0.18 -15.60
CA ASP A 31 -6.91 1.42 -16.12
C ASP A 31 -6.88 2.58 -15.10
N SER A 32 -7.60 2.47 -13.99
CA SER A 32 -7.65 3.43 -12.90
C SER A 32 -6.81 3.03 -11.67
N VAL A 33 -6.37 1.77 -11.55
CA VAL A 33 -5.55 1.31 -10.41
C VAL A 33 -4.60 0.18 -10.79
N ARG A 34 -3.32 0.35 -10.46
CA ARG A 34 -2.22 -0.60 -10.74
C ARG A 34 -1.41 -0.87 -9.48
N VAL A 35 -0.98 -2.11 -9.28
CA VAL A 35 0.00 -2.45 -8.23
C VAL A 35 1.40 -2.38 -8.84
N LEU A 36 2.21 -1.44 -8.37
CA LEU A 36 3.59 -1.28 -8.84
C LEU A 36 4.60 -2.10 -8.04
N GLY A 37 4.25 -2.54 -6.83
CA GLY A 37 5.15 -3.29 -5.97
C GLY A 37 4.43 -4.10 -4.91
N ARG A 38 4.98 -5.29 -4.64
CA ARG A 38 4.53 -6.21 -3.58
C ARG A 38 5.68 -6.49 -2.61
N GLN A 39 5.36 -6.67 -1.34
CA GLN A 39 6.30 -7.04 -0.30
C GLN A 39 6.07 -8.48 0.12
N ARG A 40 7.13 -9.27 0.14
CA ARG A 40 7.09 -10.64 0.66
C ARG A 40 6.89 -10.62 2.17
N VAL A 41 6.12 -11.58 2.67
CA VAL A 41 6.00 -11.87 4.10
C VAL A 41 6.77 -13.14 4.45
N ASP A 42 7.19 -13.26 5.71
CA ASP A 42 7.75 -14.52 6.21
C ASP A 42 6.60 -15.53 6.45
N PRO A 43 6.50 -16.61 5.65
CA PRO A 43 5.41 -17.57 5.78
C PRO A 43 5.49 -18.39 7.08
N ASN A 44 6.64 -18.42 7.74
CA ASN A 44 6.84 -19.20 8.97
C ASN A 44 6.42 -18.43 10.23
N ARG A 45 6.07 -17.15 10.07
CA ARG A 45 5.57 -16.33 11.17
C ARG A 45 4.05 -16.56 11.30
N PRO A 46 3.57 -17.10 12.44
CA PRO A 46 2.14 -17.38 12.61
C PRO A 46 1.31 -16.10 12.50
N HIS A 47 0.47 -16.01 11.46
CA HIS A 47 -0.42 -14.89 11.23
C HIS A 47 -1.62 -15.36 10.39
N PRO A 48 -2.85 -14.85 10.59
CA PRO A 48 -4.01 -15.21 9.76
C PRO A 48 -3.73 -15.05 8.26
N PHE A 49 -3.13 -13.93 7.87
CA PHE A 49 -2.71 -13.66 6.48
C PHE A 49 -1.84 -14.77 5.87
N THR A 50 -0.82 -15.27 6.57
CA THR A 50 0.04 -16.36 6.07
C THR A 50 -0.63 -17.72 6.19
N SER A 51 -1.56 -17.88 7.13
CA SER A 51 -2.35 -19.11 7.32
C SER A 51 -3.35 -19.35 6.19
N GLU A 52 -3.82 -18.27 5.57
CA GLU A 52 -4.61 -18.28 4.32
C GLU A 52 -3.77 -18.59 3.07
N GLY A 53 -2.45 -18.73 3.23
CA GLY A 53 -1.52 -19.04 2.15
C GLY A 53 -0.92 -17.82 1.45
N ASN A 54 -1.19 -16.60 1.92
CA ASN A 54 -0.63 -15.39 1.32
C ASN A 54 0.88 -15.29 1.60
N THR A 55 1.65 -15.05 0.54
CA THR A 55 3.13 -14.93 0.60
C THR A 55 3.63 -13.52 0.34
N GLU A 56 2.74 -12.63 -0.08
CA GLU A 56 3.05 -11.22 -0.37
C GLU A 56 1.79 -10.36 -0.18
N PHE A 57 1.99 -9.06 0.07
CA PHE A 57 0.93 -8.05 0.05
C PHE A 57 1.33 -6.86 -0.82
N ASN A 58 0.35 -6.07 -1.26
CA ASN A 58 0.59 -4.88 -2.09
C ASN A 58 1.25 -3.78 -1.25
N ALA A 59 2.37 -3.25 -1.74
CA ALA A 59 3.19 -2.28 -1.00
C ALA A 59 3.33 -0.92 -1.70
N LEU A 60 2.98 -0.86 -2.99
CA LEU A 60 3.02 0.35 -3.81
C LEU A 60 1.91 0.30 -4.85
N ILE A 61 0.99 1.27 -4.80
CA ILE A 61 -0.12 1.39 -5.75
C ILE A 61 0.01 2.70 -6.52
N TRP A 62 -0.33 2.66 -7.81
CA TRP A 62 -0.47 3.84 -8.65
C TRP A 62 -1.90 3.92 -9.20
N MET A 63 -2.48 5.10 -9.07
CA MET A 63 -3.75 5.47 -9.69
C MET A 63 -3.43 6.54 -10.74
N PRO A 64 -3.57 6.21 -12.04
CA PRO A 64 -3.35 7.17 -13.12
C PRO A 64 -4.33 8.35 -13.03
N PRO A 65 -4.02 9.47 -13.70
CA PRO A 65 -4.85 10.66 -13.67
C PRO A 65 -6.26 10.35 -14.21
N ALA A 66 -7.28 10.67 -13.42
CA ALA A 66 -8.67 10.51 -13.80
C ALA A 66 -9.50 11.72 -13.34
N GLY A 67 -10.40 12.21 -14.20
CA GLY A 67 -11.26 13.37 -13.91
C GLY A 67 -10.53 14.73 -14.03
N GLU A 68 -11.14 15.79 -13.51
CA GLU A 68 -10.55 17.14 -13.50
C GLU A 68 -10.59 17.76 -12.08
N PRO A 69 -9.46 18.27 -11.56
CA PRO A 69 -8.11 18.21 -12.13
C PRO A 69 -7.50 16.80 -12.03
N ALA A 70 -6.85 16.34 -13.10
CA ALA A 70 -6.21 15.03 -13.16
C ALA A 70 -4.78 15.10 -12.61
N GLY A 71 -4.41 14.16 -11.74
CA GLY A 71 -3.03 13.97 -11.28
C GLY A 71 -2.76 12.52 -10.91
N ASP A 72 -1.50 12.11 -11.03
CA ASP A 72 -1.05 10.80 -10.57
C ASP A 72 -1.08 10.71 -9.06
N ILE A 73 -1.64 9.62 -8.54
CA ILE A 73 -1.59 9.31 -7.11
C ILE A 73 -0.75 8.05 -6.93
N VAL A 74 0.28 8.15 -6.12
CA VAL A 74 1.11 7.01 -5.69
C VAL A 74 0.90 6.81 -4.20
N LEU A 75 0.41 5.64 -3.82
CA LEU A 75 0.18 5.24 -2.43
C LEU A 75 1.27 4.27 -1.98
N VAL A 76 1.95 4.61 -0.89
CA VAL A 76 3.02 3.82 -0.26
C VAL A 76 3.02 4.07 1.25
N ASP A 77 3.31 3.05 2.05
CA ASP A 77 3.43 3.24 3.50
C ASP A 77 4.79 3.85 3.86
N SER A 78 4.77 4.84 4.76
CA SER A 78 5.95 5.43 5.38
C SER A 78 6.88 4.43 6.09
N THR A 79 6.35 3.31 6.58
CA THR A 79 7.10 2.22 7.23
C THR A 79 8.15 1.62 6.30
N ASN A 80 7.91 1.65 4.97
CA ASN A 80 8.88 1.24 3.94
C ASN A 80 10.18 2.04 4.01
N PHE A 81 10.17 3.21 4.64
CA PHE A 81 11.29 4.14 4.72
C PHE A 81 11.80 4.36 6.15
N THR A 82 11.35 3.57 7.13
CA THR A 82 11.82 3.72 8.51
C THR A 82 13.34 3.51 8.63
N THR A 83 13.97 4.29 9.50
CA THR A 83 15.43 4.39 9.66
C THR A 83 16.10 3.10 10.17
N LEU A 84 15.33 2.11 10.62
CA LEU A 84 15.81 0.79 11.04
C LEU A 84 16.46 -0.01 9.90
N PHE A 85 16.28 0.38 8.62
CA PHE A 85 16.79 -0.35 7.46
C PHE A 85 17.50 0.54 6.41
N GLY A 86 18.22 1.58 6.82
CA GLY A 86 18.95 2.44 5.86
C GLY A 86 18.04 3.35 5.03
N GLY A 87 16.85 3.68 5.56
CA GLY A 87 15.72 4.31 4.86
C GLY A 87 16.00 5.64 4.15
N THR A 88 17.11 6.33 4.43
CA THR A 88 17.45 7.60 3.78
C THR A 88 17.72 7.45 2.28
N ASP A 89 18.44 6.42 1.84
CA ASP A 89 18.78 6.27 0.42
C ASP A 89 17.65 5.63 -0.38
N SER A 90 16.88 4.73 0.23
CA SER A 90 15.63 4.21 -0.36
C SER A 90 14.61 5.32 -0.56
N LEU A 91 14.45 6.22 0.41
CA LEU A 91 13.55 7.37 0.30
C LEU A 91 14.03 8.35 -0.78
N LYS A 92 15.33 8.67 -0.83
CA LYS A 92 15.90 9.51 -1.91
C LYS A 92 15.67 8.90 -3.29
N ASN A 93 15.94 7.60 -3.44
CA ASN A 93 15.73 6.91 -4.70
C ASN A 93 14.25 6.85 -5.09
N PHE A 94 13.36 6.61 -4.14
CA PHE A 94 11.91 6.66 -4.35
C PHE A 94 11.49 8.02 -4.92
N TRP A 95 11.82 9.11 -4.24
CA TRP A 95 11.47 10.45 -4.70
C TRP A 95 12.15 10.83 -6.02
N ARG A 96 13.41 10.43 -6.23
CA ARG A 96 14.11 10.65 -7.51
C ARG A 96 13.39 9.94 -8.65
N ASN A 97 12.98 8.69 -8.46
CA ASN A 97 12.27 7.93 -9.49
C ASN A 97 10.91 8.56 -9.78
N LEU A 98 10.16 8.95 -8.75
CA LEU A 98 8.87 9.61 -8.91
C LEU A 98 8.99 10.94 -9.64
N ALA A 99 9.96 11.78 -9.25
CA ALA A 99 10.16 13.10 -9.85
C ALA A 99 10.73 13.05 -11.28
N THR A 100 11.30 11.91 -11.70
CA THR A 100 11.87 11.73 -13.05
C THR A 100 11.05 10.78 -13.92
N MET A 101 9.91 10.30 -13.40
CA MET A 101 8.95 9.50 -14.15
C MET A 101 8.43 10.35 -15.31
N LYS A 102 8.44 9.79 -16.52
CA LYS A 102 8.04 10.45 -17.77
C LYS A 102 6.72 9.91 -18.26
#